data_AF-A0A7E5VBF3-F1
#
_entry.id   AF-A0A7E5VBF3-F1
#
_cell.length_a   1.000
_cell.length_b   1.000
_cell.length_c   1.000
_cell.angle_alpha   90.00
_cell.angle_beta   90.00
_cell.angle_gamma   90.00
#
_symmetry.space_group_name_H-M   'P 1'
#
loop_
_entity.id
_entity.type
_entity.pdbx_description
1 polymer ?
#
loop_
_entity_poly.entity_id
_entity_poly.type
_entity_poly.pdbx_seq_one_letter_code
_entity_poly.pdbx_strand_id
1 'polypeptide(L)'
;MNTGARVATTSELKRDWAQNRRKIVSQANCAFVLFPPEPRESMEDPAFESLPPVVRPRVHITLAVRNGAIMGDLCIELFKDLCPNTCDLFLELLDGDTLGHGYVGTCFFRKVPHLYWSGGDVIFNSGFGCYAQRGRQVPIGAENYHFPHSMPGLVSMRMTVDDEMCGIFNITFKPLPQLDLRNVVFGRVIRPSTTYDMITGLGNAVSTRPVIEIRGSRRKVEGRWVTGQYNTRLATRTVESLRRRLVRR
;
A
#
# COMPACT_ATOMS: atom_id res chain seq x y z
N MET A 1 -34.52 30.69 27.87
CA MET A 1 -33.54 31.80 28.02
C MET A 1 -32.89 31.99 26.66
N ASN A 2 -33.13 33.15 26.05
CA ASN A 2 -32.82 33.44 24.66
C ASN A 2 -31.31 33.69 24.49
N THR A 3 -30.54 32.70 24.03
CA THR A 3 -29.12 32.88 23.68
C THR A 3 -29.02 33.52 22.30
N GLY A 4 -29.28 34.84 22.25
CA GLY A 4 -29.00 35.65 21.08
C GLY A 4 -27.49 35.71 20.80
N ALA A 5 -27.12 35.85 19.53
CA ALA A 5 -25.73 35.97 19.11
C ALA A 5 -25.03 37.08 19.90
N ARG A 6 -24.00 36.72 20.68
CA ARG A 6 -23.24 37.65 21.52
C ARG A 6 -22.40 38.54 20.60
N VAL A 7 -22.81 39.79 20.44
CA VAL A 7 -22.02 40.81 19.73
C VAL A 7 -20.81 41.15 20.61
N ALA A 8 -19.60 40.89 20.10
CA ALA A 8 -18.37 41.17 20.82
C ALA A 8 -18.24 42.67 21.11
N THR A 9 -17.82 43.02 22.32
CA THR A 9 -17.58 44.41 22.71
C THR A 9 -16.38 44.98 21.97
N THR A 10 -16.35 46.30 21.78
CA THR A 10 -15.20 46.98 21.14
C THR A 10 -13.87 46.70 21.87
N SER A 11 -13.93 46.42 23.18
CA SER A 11 -12.76 46.07 23.99
C SER A 11 -12.23 44.66 23.73
N GLU A 12 -13.11 43.72 23.40
CA GLU A 12 -12.77 42.34 23.02
C GLU A 12 -12.19 42.34 21.60
N LEU A 13 -12.83 43.03 20.66
CA LEU A 13 -12.34 43.16 19.27
C LEU A 13 -10.94 43.80 19.19
N LYS A 14 -10.65 44.80 20.04
CA LYS A 14 -9.31 45.42 20.12
C LYS A 14 -8.25 44.45 20.67
N ARG A 15 -8.63 43.57 21.61
CA ARG A 15 -7.74 42.53 22.16
C ARG A 15 -7.47 41.45 21.11
N ASP A 16 -8.50 41.02 20.40
CA ASP A 16 -8.40 40.05 19.31
C ASP A 16 -7.55 40.61 18.17
N TRP A 17 -7.72 41.89 17.82
CA TRP A 17 -6.88 42.57 16.84
C TRP A 17 -5.41 42.59 17.28
N ALA A 18 -5.13 42.92 18.55
CA ALA A 18 -3.76 42.93 19.06
C ALA A 18 -3.12 41.53 19.03
N GLN A 19 -3.88 40.49 19.34
CA GLN A 19 -3.42 39.09 19.24
C GLN A 19 -3.19 38.66 17.80
N ASN A 20 -4.14 38.92 16.90
CA ASN A 20 -4.03 38.60 15.49
C ASN A 20 -2.87 39.36 14.83
N ARG A 21 -2.70 40.65 15.15
CA ARG A 21 -1.57 41.45 14.64
C ARG A 21 -0.23 40.85 15.06
N ARG A 22 -0.08 40.42 16.31
CA ARG A 22 1.15 39.74 16.78
C ARG A 22 1.38 38.43 16.02
N LYS A 23 0.32 37.63 15.81
CA LYS A 23 0.39 36.37 15.08
C LYS A 23 0.77 36.56 13.60
N ILE A 24 0.20 37.58 12.95
CA ILE A 24 0.50 37.94 11.56
C ILE A 24 1.96 38.39 11.45
N VAL A 25 2.43 39.27 12.33
CA VAL A 25 3.82 39.74 12.33
C VAL A 25 4.79 38.60 12.63
N SER A 26 4.47 37.69 13.57
CA SER A 26 5.32 36.52 13.85
C SER A 26 5.36 35.56 12.67
N GLN A 27 4.24 35.32 11.99
CA GLN A 27 4.17 34.45 10.82
C GLN A 27 4.86 35.08 9.60
N ALA A 28 4.79 36.40 9.43
CA ALA A 28 5.49 37.12 8.37
C ALA A 28 7.03 37.11 8.57
N ASN A 29 7.49 37.04 9.83
CA ASN A 29 8.91 36.91 10.17
C ASN A 29 9.41 35.46 10.16
N CYS A 30 8.52 34.47 10.14
CA CYS A 30 8.93 33.10 9.86
C CYS A 30 9.42 33.04 8.41
N ALA A 31 10.52 32.31 8.16
CA ALA A 31 11.01 32.10 6.81
C ALA A 31 9.86 31.56 5.94
N PHE A 32 9.47 32.31 4.92
CA PHE A 32 8.50 31.88 3.93
C PHE A 32 9.14 30.78 3.09
N VAL A 33 9.03 29.55 3.57
CA VAL A 33 9.55 28.36 2.91
C VAL A 33 8.55 27.98 1.83
N LEU A 34 8.70 28.56 0.64
CA LEU A 34 7.88 28.24 -0.54
C LEU A 34 7.99 26.75 -0.91
N PHE A 35 9.14 26.13 -0.61
CA PHE A 35 9.40 24.70 -0.70
C PHE A 35 10.38 24.28 0.41
N PRO A 36 10.02 23.37 1.33
CA PRO A 36 10.99 22.82 2.27
C PRO A 36 12.17 22.23 1.47
N PRO A 37 13.42 22.58 1.81
CA PRO A 37 14.61 22.10 1.10
C PRO A 37 14.93 20.63 1.38
N GLU A 38 14.22 20.01 2.31
CA GLU A 38 14.31 18.57 2.52
C GLU A 38 13.57 17.86 1.39
N PRO A 39 14.24 16.97 0.63
CA PRO A 39 13.53 15.94 -0.09
C PRO A 39 12.59 15.29 0.92
N ARG A 40 11.28 15.28 0.67
CA ARG A 40 10.33 14.47 1.46
C ARG A 40 10.57 12.97 1.23
N GLU A 41 11.82 12.55 1.30
CA GLU A 41 12.28 11.17 1.20
C GLU A 41 12.11 10.45 2.54
N SER A 42 12.22 11.17 3.67
CA SER A 42 11.78 10.69 4.98
C SER A 42 10.26 10.80 5.06
N MET A 43 9.61 9.70 4.70
CA MET A 43 8.16 9.49 4.73
C MET A 43 7.59 9.27 6.16
N GLU A 44 8.23 9.84 7.17
CA GLU A 44 7.70 9.82 8.52
C GLU A 44 6.65 10.92 8.64
N ASP A 45 5.47 10.68 8.07
CA ASP A 45 4.31 11.52 8.31
C ASP A 45 3.67 11.09 9.63
N PRO A 46 3.64 11.98 10.66
CA PRO A 46 3.03 11.70 11.95
C PRO A 46 1.58 11.20 11.85
N ALA A 47 0.87 11.54 10.77
CA ALA A 47 -0.50 11.09 10.55
C ALA A 47 -0.64 9.57 10.44
N PHE A 48 0.43 8.86 10.07
CA PHE A 48 0.43 7.40 9.91
C PHE A 48 1.08 6.67 11.09
N GLU A 49 1.51 7.37 12.13
CA GLU A 49 2.01 6.73 13.35
C GLU A 49 0.88 6.06 14.13
N SER A 50 1.18 4.92 14.75
CA SER A 50 0.23 4.30 15.68
C SER A 50 0.31 5.00 17.03
N LEU A 51 -0.84 5.16 17.69
CA LEU A 51 -0.86 5.64 19.08
C LEU A 51 -0.22 4.57 19.98
N PRO A 52 0.78 4.90 20.82
CA PRO A 52 1.29 3.97 21.81
C PRO A 52 0.15 3.47 22.72
N PRO A 53 0.04 2.17 23.05
CA PRO A 53 1.03 1.09 22.92
C PRO A 53 0.85 0.18 21.68
N VAL A 54 0.15 0.62 20.64
CA VAL A 54 -0.20 -0.23 19.49
C VAL A 54 1.03 -0.55 18.63
N VAL A 55 1.41 -1.83 18.59
CA VAL A 55 2.49 -2.34 17.74
C VAL A 55 1.90 -2.97 16.48
N ARG A 56 2.26 -2.42 15.32
CA ARG A 56 1.80 -2.89 14.02
C ARG A 56 2.70 -4.00 13.45
N PRO A 57 2.11 -5.03 12.81
CA PRO A 57 2.90 -6.09 12.20
C PRO A 57 3.69 -5.59 11.00
N ARG A 58 4.91 -6.10 10.85
CA ARG A 58 5.80 -5.82 9.72
C ARG A 58 6.06 -7.08 8.93
N VAL A 59 6.03 -6.96 7.62
CA VAL A 59 6.27 -8.03 6.67
C VAL A 59 7.35 -7.62 5.69
N HIS A 60 8.07 -8.60 5.17
CA HIS A 60 9.13 -8.40 4.19
C HIS A 60 8.77 -9.17 2.93
N ILE A 61 8.86 -8.49 1.78
CA ILE A 61 8.63 -9.08 0.47
C ILE A 61 9.93 -8.96 -0.33
N THR A 62 10.51 -10.11 -0.70
CA THR A 62 11.71 -10.16 -1.52
C THR A 62 11.31 -10.01 -2.98
N LEU A 63 11.77 -8.94 -3.62
CA LEU A 63 11.54 -8.67 -5.03
C LEU A 63 12.71 -9.14 -5.88
N ALA A 64 12.41 -9.70 -7.05
CA ALA A 64 13.42 -10.09 -8.02
C ALA A 64 12.98 -9.72 -9.43
N VAL A 65 13.97 -9.49 -10.29
CA VAL A 65 13.73 -9.47 -11.73
C VAL A 65 13.42 -10.91 -12.17
N ARG A 66 12.35 -11.11 -12.92
CA ARG A 66 11.91 -12.42 -13.41
C ARG A 66 13.03 -13.07 -14.22
N ASN A 67 13.40 -14.29 -13.83
CA ASN A 67 14.57 -15.02 -14.36
C ASN A 67 15.90 -14.25 -14.24
N GLY A 68 15.99 -13.30 -13.31
CA GLY A 68 17.13 -12.43 -13.12
C GLY A 68 17.56 -12.34 -11.66
N ALA A 69 18.23 -11.23 -11.33
CA ALA A 69 18.78 -11.01 -10.00
C ALA A 69 17.72 -10.59 -8.97
N ILE A 70 17.98 -10.90 -7.70
CA ILE A 70 17.22 -10.43 -6.54
C ILE A 70 17.52 -8.95 -6.35
N MET A 71 16.47 -8.13 -6.21
CA MET A 71 16.58 -6.69 -5.97
C MET A 71 16.69 -6.34 -4.48
N GLY A 72 16.09 -7.17 -3.62
CA GLY A 72 16.15 -7.00 -2.17
C GLY A 72 14.78 -7.12 -1.51
N ASP A 73 14.74 -6.76 -0.22
CA ASP A 73 13.56 -6.90 0.63
C ASP A 73 12.84 -5.56 0.81
N LEU A 74 11.55 -5.55 0.45
CA LEU A 74 10.63 -4.46 0.75
C LEU A 74 9.97 -4.71 2.10
N CYS A 75 10.25 -3.88 3.09
CA CYS A 75 9.62 -3.93 4.41
C CYS A 75 8.32 -3.12 4.40
N ILE A 76 7.21 -3.73 4.77
CA ILE A 76 5.89 -3.11 4.81
C ILE A 76 5.33 -3.25 6.23
N GLU A 77 4.89 -2.14 6.81
CA GLU A 77 4.12 -2.09 8.04
C GLU A 77 2.63 -2.06 7.72
N LEU A 78 1.87 -2.92 8.38
CA LEU A 78 0.43 -3.08 8.12
C LEU A 78 -0.39 -2.40 9.22
N PHE A 79 -1.43 -1.68 8.83
CA PHE A 79 -2.36 -0.96 9.70
C PHE A 79 -3.44 -1.91 10.25
N LYS A 80 -3.01 -2.99 10.90
CA LYS A 80 -3.91 -4.05 11.41
C LYS A 80 -4.88 -3.55 12.49
N ASP A 81 -4.54 -2.46 13.17
CA ASP A 81 -5.39 -1.74 14.12
C ASP A 81 -6.60 -1.06 13.46
N LEU A 82 -6.47 -0.65 12.20
CA LEU A 82 -7.53 0.02 11.45
C LEU A 82 -8.24 -0.93 10.48
N CYS A 83 -7.47 -1.72 9.73
CA CYS A 83 -7.96 -2.62 8.68
C CYS A 83 -7.61 -4.09 8.99
N PRO A 84 -8.10 -4.69 10.09
CA PRO A 84 -7.74 -6.05 10.47
C PRO A 84 -8.09 -7.09 9.40
N ASN A 85 -9.27 -7.00 8.77
CA ASN A 85 -9.69 -7.97 7.77
C ASN A 85 -8.85 -7.87 6.49
N THR A 86 -8.54 -6.66 6.04
CA THR A 86 -7.66 -6.43 4.88
C THR A 86 -6.26 -6.94 5.16
N CYS A 87 -5.73 -6.66 6.36
CA CYS A 87 -4.40 -7.12 6.76
C CYS A 87 -4.34 -8.64 6.88
N ASP A 88 -5.37 -9.29 7.41
CA ASP A 88 -5.39 -10.74 7.57
C ASP A 88 -5.48 -11.46 6.22
N LEU A 89 -6.26 -10.96 5.26
CA LEU A 89 -6.25 -11.47 3.89
C LEU A 89 -4.85 -11.37 3.26
N PHE A 90 -4.21 -10.21 3.43
CA PHE A 90 -2.87 -9.99 2.91
C PHE A 90 -1.84 -10.93 3.57
N LEU A 91 -1.92 -11.12 4.89
CA LEU A 91 -1.03 -12.01 5.64
C LEU A 91 -1.22 -13.48 5.26
N GLU A 92 -2.46 -13.93 5.05
CA GLU A 92 -2.77 -15.29 4.60
C GLU A 92 -2.18 -15.56 3.21
N LEU A 93 -2.35 -14.63 2.26
CA LEU A 93 -1.74 -14.76 0.94
C LEU A 93 -0.21 -14.60 0.95
N LEU A 94 0.32 -13.86 1.92
CA LEU A 94 1.76 -13.70 2.13
C LEU A 94 2.40 -14.98 2.64
N ASP A 95 1.74 -15.71 3.53
CA ASP A 95 2.19 -17.02 4.03
C ASP A 95 1.90 -18.16 3.04
N GLY A 96 0.87 -17.99 2.21
CA GLY A 96 0.32 -19.03 1.34
C GLY A 96 -0.86 -19.72 2.00
N ASP A 97 -1.99 -19.76 1.30
CA ASP A 97 -3.23 -20.34 1.81
C ASP A 97 -3.25 -21.87 1.72
N THR A 98 -4.25 -22.48 2.36
CA THR A 98 -4.42 -23.94 2.35
C THR A 98 -4.83 -24.51 0.98
N LEU A 99 -5.24 -23.67 0.04
CA LEU A 99 -5.68 -24.06 -1.31
C LEU A 99 -4.52 -24.02 -2.32
N GLY A 100 -3.35 -23.51 -1.92
CA GLY A 100 -2.14 -23.39 -2.74
C GLY A 100 -1.98 -22.03 -3.44
N HIS A 101 -2.79 -21.02 -3.09
CA HIS A 101 -2.60 -19.65 -3.54
C HIS A 101 -1.68 -18.88 -2.59
N GLY A 102 -0.79 -18.08 -3.15
CA GLY A 102 0.10 -17.23 -2.38
C GLY A 102 0.75 -16.16 -3.25
N TYR A 103 1.33 -15.15 -2.63
CA TYR A 103 2.02 -14.07 -3.33
C TYR A 103 3.37 -14.50 -3.89
N VAL A 104 4.05 -15.45 -3.26
CA VAL A 104 5.34 -15.95 -3.73
C VAL A 104 5.16 -16.64 -5.09
N GLY A 105 5.89 -16.15 -6.10
CA GLY A 105 5.78 -16.56 -7.50
C GLY A 105 4.83 -15.72 -8.35
N THR A 106 4.12 -14.74 -7.76
CA THR A 106 3.31 -13.77 -8.53
C THR A 106 4.16 -12.60 -9.04
N CYS A 107 3.65 -11.89 -10.05
CA CYS A 107 4.29 -10.76 -10.68
C CYS A 107 3.47 -9.47 -10.49
N PHE A 108 4.15 -8.33 -10.60
CA PHE A 108 3.49 -7.02 -10.65
C PHE A 108 2.88 -6.75 -12.03
N PHE A 109 1.79 -7.42 -12.40
CA PHE A 109 1.19 -7.38 -13.76
C PHE A 109 0.94 -5.99 -14.35
N ARG A 110 0.75 -4.94 -13.54
CA ARG A 110 0.52 -3.58 -14.02
C ARG A 110 1.49 -2.61 -13.37
N LYS A 111 2.19 -1.86 -14.22
CA LYS A 111 2.97 -0.69 -13.83
C LYS A 111 2.35 0.55 -14.47
N VAL A 112 2.11 1.58 -13.67
CA VAL A 112 1.84 2.93 -14.16
C VAL A 112 3.07 3.78 -13.82
N PRO A 113 3.87 4.21 -14.83
CA PRO A 113 5.13 4.92 -14.61
C PRO A 113 4.96 6.08 -13.62
N HIS A 114 5.84 6.14 -12.63
CA HIS A 114 5.89 7.18 -11.59
C HIS A 114 4.64 7.32 -10.69
N LEU A 115 3.62 6.46 -10.83
CA LEU A 115 2.40 6.54 -10.04
C LEU A 115 2.29 5.39 -9.05
N TYR A 116 2.17 4.16 -9.54
CA TYR A 116 2.05 2.97 -8.70
C TYR A 116 2.29 1.69 -9.50
N TRP A 117 2.58 0.60 -8.80
CA TRP A 117 2.52 -0.76 -9.34
C TRP A 117 1.39 -1.54 -8.69
N SER A 118 0.77 -2.43 -9.45
CA SER A 118 -0.20 -3.42 -8.96
C SER A 118 0.38 -4.83 -9.09
N GLY A 119 0.23 -5.61 -8.03
CA GLY A 119 0.65 -7.01 -7.98
C GLY A 119 -0.32 -7.85 -7.14
N GLY A 120 0.04 -9.11 -6.91
CA GLY A 120 -0.74 -10.00 -6.05
C GLY A 120 -1.94 -10.69 -6.72
N ASP A 121 -2.00 -10.76 -8.05
CA ASP A 121 -2.97 -11.65 -8.71
C ASP A 121 -2.52 -13.11 -8.57
N VAL A 122 -3.01 -13.77 -7.52
CA VAL A 122 -2.69 -15.16 -7.16
C VAL A 122 -3.42 -16.21 -8.01
N ILE A 123 -4.33 -15.81 -8.91
CA ILE A 123 -5.16 -16.72 -9.73
C ILE A 123 -4.63 -16.83 -11.15
N PHE A 124 -4.43 -15.69 -11.81
CA PHE A 124 -4.04 -15.63 -13.22
C PHE A 124 -2.72 -14.93 -13.47
N ASN A 125 -2.18 -14.22 -12.47
CA ASN A 125 -0.97 -13.42 -12.61
C ASN A 125 -1.02 -12.40 -13.78
N SER A 126 -2.22 -11.91 -14.10
CA SER A 126 -2.49 -11.05 -15.26
C SER A 126 -3.24 -9.76 -14.89
N GLY A 127 -3.80 -9.72 -13.68
CA GLY A 127 -4.58 -8.60 -13.15
C GLY A 127 -6.09 -8.75 -13.30
N PHE A 128 -6.55 -9.80 -13.97
CA PHE A 128 -7.96 -10.14 -14.13
C PHE A 128 -8.47 -11.08 -13.03
N GLY A 129 -7.59 -11.61 -12.18
CA GLY A 129 -7.99 -12.42 -11.04
C GLY A 129 -8.57 -11.57 -9.93
N CYS A 130 -9.60 -12.09 -9.28
CA CYS A 130 -10.06 -11.59 -8.00
C CYS A 130 -10.05 -12.72 -6.99
N TYR A 131 -9.03 -12.76 -6.12
CA TYR A 131 -9.05 -13.66 -4.98
C TYR A 131 -9.73 -12.96 -3.82
N ALA A 132 -11.06 -12.98 -3.86
CA ALA A 132 -11.93 -12.53 -2.79
C ALA A 132 -12.19 -13.72 -1.88
N GLN A 133 -11.22 -14.02 -1.02
CA GLN A 133 -11.40 -14.87 0.16
C GLN A 133 -11.66 -16.39 -0.06
N ARG A 134 -11.04 -17.17 0.82
CA ARG A 134 -11.05 -18.63 1.00
C ARG A 134 -12.45 -19.25 1.16
N GLY A 135 -13.25 -19.34 0.11
CA GLY A 135 -14.53 -20.06 0.13
C GLY A 135 -15.49 -19.64 1.25
N ARG A 136 -15.36 -18.42 1.79
CA ARG A 136 -16.37 -17.89 2.72
C ARG A 136 -17.63 -17.59 1.91
N GLN A 137 -18.78 -17.73 2.57
CA GLN A 137 -20.09 -17.50 1.94
C GLN A 137 -20.35 -16.02 1.60
N VAL A 138 -19.63 -15.08 2.24
CA VAL A 138 -19.87 -13.64 2.07
C VAL A 138 -18.56 -12.94 1.68
N PRO A 139 -18.57 -12.10 0.62
CA PRO A 139 -17.45 -11.24 0.26
C PRO A 139 -17.06 -10.30 1.39
N ILE A 140 -15.77 -9.97 1.54
CA ILE A 140 -15.39 -8.91 2.48
C ILE A 140 -15.52 -7.56 1.76
N GLY A 141 -16.35 -6.69 2.32
CA GLY A 141 -16.48 -5.31 1.87
C GLY A 141 -15.27 -4.43 2.24
N ALA A 142 -15.28 -3.17 1.79
CA ALA A 142 -14.34 -2.17 2.28
C ALA A 142 -14.52 -1.96 3.80
N GLU A 143 -13.45 -2.17 4.56
CA GLU A 143 -13.49 -2.07 6.02
C GLU A 143 -13.55 -0.61 6.48
N ASN A 144 -12.66 0.23 5.95
CA ASN A 144 -12.69 1.67 6.16
C ASN A 144 -11.88 2.39 5.05
N TYR A 145 -12.04 3.71 4.99
CA TYR A 145 -11.22 4.61 4.18
C TYR A 145 -10.53 5.66 5.05
N HIS A 146 -10.00 5.25 6.20
CA HIS A 146 -9.42 6.17 7.19
C HIS A 146 -8.23 6.94 6.62
N PHE A 147 -7.37 6.25 5.85
CA PHE A 147 -6.20 6.85 5.23
C PHE A 147 -6.42 7.13 3.73
N PRO A 148 -6.20 8.38 3.29
CA PRO A 148 -6.10 8.69 1.87
C PRO A 148 -4.73 8.26 1.32
N HIS A 149 -4.61 8.17 0.00
CA HIS A 149 -3.35 8.00 -0.72
C HIS A 149 -2.58 9.32 -0.76
N SER A 150 -2.35 9.95 0.39
CA SER A 150 -1.76 11.29 0.52
C SER A 150 -0.26 11.35 0.27
N MET A 151 0.42 10.19 0.30
CA MET A 151 1.88 10.11 0.22
C MET A 151 2.35 8.94 -0.66
N PRO A 152 3.60 9.00 -1.17
CA PRO A 152 4.24 7.84 -1.79
C PRO A 152 4.37 6.68 -0.78
N GLY A 153 4.68 5.49 -1.26
CA GLY A 153 5.02 4.30 -0.46
C GLY A 153 3.87 3.75 0.38
N LEU A 154 2.63 4.16 0.12
CA LEU A 154 1.44 3.54 0.69
C LEU A 154 1.11 2.25 -0.05
N VAL A 155 0.58 1.29 0.70
CA VAL A 155 0.11 0.01 0.19
C VAL A 155 -1.41 -0.03 0.32
N SER A 156 -2.09 -0.23 -0.80
CA SER A 156 -3.56 -0.27 -0.85
C SER A 156 -4.11 -1.51 -1.53
N MET A 157 -5.22 -2.02 -1.01
CA MET A 157 -5.91 -3.18 -1.53
C MET A 157 -6.90 -2.73 -2.61
N ARG A 158 -6.95 -3.47 -3.72
CA ARG A 158 -7.90 -3.20 -4.79
C ARG A 158 -9.29 -3.68 -4.39
N MET A 159 -10.31 -2.86 -4.63
CA MET A 159 -11.71 -3.24 -4.56
C MET A 159 -12.26 -3.55 -5.95
N THR A 160 -13.25 -4.46 -6.02
CA THR A 160 -14.07 -4.66 -7.22
C THR A 160 -15.15 -3.59 -7.34
N VAL A 161 -15.92 -3.61 -8.42
CA VAL A 161 -17.05 -2.68 -8.62
C VAL A 161 -18.18 -2.94 -7.62
N ASP A 162 -18.30 -4.19 -7.16
CA ASP A 162 -19.28 -4.63 -6.16
C ASP A 162 -18.79 -4.42 -4.72
N ASP A 163 -17.80 -3.54 -4.52
CA ASP A 163 -17.15 -3.23 -3.24
C ASP A 163 -16.55 -4.45 -2.52
N GLU A 164 -16.07 -5.46 -3.26
CA GLU A 164 -15.42 -6.63 -2.68
C GLU A 164 -13.88 -6.49 -2.67
N MET A 165 -13.25 -6.89 -1.58
CA MET A 165 -11.79 -6.92 -1.49
C MET A 165 -11.19 -8.00 -2.37
N CYS A 166 -10.26 -7.60 -3.23
CA CYS A 166 -9.45 -8.49 -4.05
C CYS A 166 -8.06 -8.59 -3.46
N GLY A 167 -7.46 -9.79 -3.42
CA GLY A 167 -6.05 -9.99 -3.01
C GLY A 167 -4.99 -9.25 -3.85
N ILE A 168 -5.38 -8.47 -4.86
CA ILE A 168 -4.51 -7.57 -5.62
C ILE A 168 -4.25 -6.31 -4.79
N PHE A 169 -2.97 -5.95 -4.65
CA PHE A 169 -2.55 -4.75 -3.95
C PHE A 169 -1.75 -3.81 -4.85
N ASN A 170 -1.68 -2.54 -4.46
CA ASN A 170 -0.91 -1.49 -5.12
C ASN A 170 0.17 -0.95 -4.18
N ILE A 171 1.32 -0.55 -4.74
CA ILE A 171 2.36 0.23 -4.04
C ILE A 171 2.45 1.58 -4.73
N THR A 172 2.23 2.67 -3.99
CA THR A 172 2.26 4.03 -4.56
C THR A 172 3.67 4.60 -4.62
N PHE A 173 3.92 5.46 -5.61
CA PHE A 173 5.16 6.23 -5.80
C PHE A 173 4.93 7.74 -5.77
N LYS A 174 3.67 8.17 -5.74
CA LYS A 174 3.22 9.55 -5.56
C LYS A 174 1.93 9.55 -4.74
N PRO A 175 1.50 10.71 -4.22
CA PRO A 175 0.13 10.89 -3.76
C PRO A 175 -0.85 10.60 -4.90
N LEU A 176 -1.91 9.82 -4.64
CA LEU A 176 -2.90 9.41 -5.64
C LEU A 176 -4.34 9.59 -5.14
N PRO A 177 -4.83 10.84 -4.98
CA PRO A 177 -6.20 11.09 -4.50
C PRO A 177 -7.30 10.43 -5.35
N GLN A 178 -7.01 10.12 -6.62
CA GLN A 178 -7.93 9.42 -7.52
C GLN A 178 -8.21 7.96 -7.12
N LEU A 179 -7.43 7.38 -6.21
CA LEU A 179 -7.63 6.03 -5.68
C LEU A 179 -8.35 6.04 -4.33
N ASP A 180 -8.57 7.22 -3.74
CA ASP A 180 -9.28 7.36 -2.47
C ASP A 180 -10.74 6.93 -2.62
N LEU A 181 -11.28 6.32 -1.55
CA LEU A 181 -12.63 5.75 -1.51
C LEU A 181 -12.88 4.62 -2.54
N ARG A 182 -11.86 4.20 -3.29
CA ARG A 182 -11.91 3.10 -4.26
C ARG A 182 -11.02 1.94 -3.87
N ASN A 183 -9.89 2.24 -3.25
CA ASN A 183 -8.95 1.26 -2.72
C ASN A 183 -8.75 1.52 -1.23
N VAL A 184 -8.64 0.46 -0.45
CA VAL A 184 -8.43 0.56 1.00
C VAL A 184 -6.94 0.62 1.27
N VAL A 185 -6.44 1.71 1.86
CA VAL A 185 -5.05 1.80 2.33
C VAL A 185 -4.91 0.97 3.59
N PHE A 186 -4.01 -0.01 3.60
CA PHE A 186 -3.84 -0.94 4.71
C PHE A 186 -2.39 -1.07 5.19
N GLY A 187 -1.44 -0.38 4.57
CA GLY A 187 -0.07 -0.39 5.04
C GLY A 187 0.80 0.67 4.39
N ARG A 188 2.06 0.72 4.82
CA ARG A 188 3.10 1.60 4.27
C ARG A 188 4.43 0.88 4.18
N VAL A 189 5.24 1.25 3.20
CA VAL A 189 6.64 0.83 3.08
C VAL A 189 7.47 1.54 4.15
N ILE A 190 8.22 0.78 4.93
CA ILE A 190 9.18 1.34 5.90
C ILE A 190 10.43 1.81 5.15
N ARG A 191 10.84 3.05 5.43
CA ARG A 191 12.01 3.71 4.84
C ARG A 191 13.14 3.85 5.86
N PRO A 192 14.40 4.01 5.41
CA PRO A 192 14.85 3.98 4.01
C PRO A 192 14.74 2.57 3.40
N SER A 193 14.43 2.48 2.10
CA SER A 193 14.33 1.20 1.38
C SER A 193 14.90 1.32 -0.03
N THR A 194 16.11 0.79 -0.22
CA THR A 194 16.79 0.75 -1.52
C THR A 194 15.96 0.01 -2.57
N THR A 195 15.28 -1.06 -2.16
CA THR A 195 14.38 -1.83 -3.04
C THR A 195 13.21 -0.98 -3.53
N TYR A 196 12.62 -0.14 -2.67
CA TYR A 196 11.57 0.79 -3.06
C TYR A 196 12.05 1.82 -4.09
N ASP A 197 13.25 2.38 -3.90
CA ASP A 197 13.80 3.38 -4.82
C ASP A 197 14.14 2.75 -6.17
N MET A 198 14.67 1.52 -6.17
CA MET A 198 14.92 0.75 -7.39
C MET A 198 13.64 0.48 -8.18
N ILE A 199 12.56 0.01 -7.53
CA ILE A 199 11.28 -0.23 -8.24
C ILE A 199 10.65 1.06 -8.76
N THR A 200 10.83 2.18 -8.06
CA THR A 200 10.35 3.50 -8.49
C THR A 200 11.10 3.96 -9.75
N GLY A 201 12.43 3.74 -9.79
CA GLY A 201 13.31 4.11 -10.90
C GLY A 201 13.20 3.20 -12.13
N LEU A 202 12.68 1.97 -11.97
CA LEU A 202 12.38 1.07 -13.09
C LEU A 202 11.17 1.60 -13.87
N GLY A 203 11.42 2.62 -14.69
CA GLY A 203 10.44 3.55 -15.25
C GLY A 203 10.37 3.58 -16.78
N ASN A 204 11.49 3.47 -17.48
CA ASN A 204 11.54 3.80 -18.92
C ASN A 204 11.09 2.66 -19.85
N ALA A 205 10.36 3.08 -20.89
CA ALA A 205 9.37 2.34 -21.65
C ALA A 205 9.95 1.44 -22.75
N VAL A 206 9.47 0.18 -22.82
CA VAL A 206 9.16 -0.58 -24.07
C VAL A 206 8.14 -1.69 -23.78
N SER A 207 8.14 -2.28 -22.57
CA SER A 207 7.27 -3.42 -22.24
C SER A 207 6.27 -3.11 -21.12
N THR A 208 4.98 -3.29 -21.42
CA THR A 208 3.87 -3.32 -20.44
C THR A 208 3.85 -4.59 -19.60
N ARG A 209 4.62 -5.62 -19.98
CA ARG A 209 4.76 -6.85 -19.18
C ARG A 209 5.76 -6.61 -18.06
N PRO A 210 5.40 -6.95 -16.82
CA PRO A 210 6.32 -6.73 -15.72
C PRO A 210 7.50 -7.68 -15.77
N VAL A 211 8.63 -7.11 -15.41
CA VAL A 211 9.87 -7.85 -15.23
C VAL A 211 10.07 -8.22 -13.76
N ILE A 212 9.12 -7.93 -12.84
CA ILE A 212 9.33 -8.15 -11.41
C ILE A 212 8.35 -9.16 -10.84
N GLU A 213 8.93 -10.11 -10.12
CA GLU A 213 8.25 -11.16 -9.38
C GLU A 213 8.50 -11.03 -7.88
N ILE A 214 7.54 -11.51 -7.11
CA ILE A 214 7.68 -11.73 -5.67
C ILE A 214 8.38 -13.07 -5.49
N ARG A 215 9.68 -13.02 -5.20
CA ARG A 215 10.52 -14.23 -5.09
C ARG A 215 10.35 -14.92 -3.75
N GLY A 216 10.04 -14.16 -2.71
CA GLY A 216 9.84 -14.66 -1.36
C GLY A 216 9.12 -13.64 -0.50
N SER A 217 8.61 -14.13 0.62
CA SER A 217 8.01 -13.30 1.66
C SER A 217 8.37 -13.86 3.02
N ARG A 218 8.48 -12.99 4.02
CA ARG A 218 8.64 -13.41 5.41
C ARG A 218 8.02 -12.42 6.38
N ARG A 219 7.57 -12.92 7.53
CA ARG A 219 7.07 -12.09 8.64
C ARG A 219 7.47 -12.70 9.98
N LYS A 220 7.46 -11.88 11.04
CA LYS A 220 7.62 -12.37 12.41
C LYS A 220 6.28 -12.72 13.03
N VAL A 221 6.18 -13.92 13.58
CA VAL A 221 5.04 -14.41 14.36
C VAL A 221 5.59 -14.91 15.68
N GLU A 222 5.21 -14.28 16.79
CA GLU A 222 5.66 -14.67 18.14
C GLU A 222 7.19 -14.82 18.25
N GLY A 223 7.93 -13.91 17.59
CA GLY A 223 9.40 -13.90 17.57
C GLY A 223 10.06 -14.85 16.57
N ARG A 224 9.30 -15.76 15.93
CA ARG A 224 9.81 -16.67 14.89
C ARG A 224 9.57 -16.10 13.50
N TRP A 225 10.50 -16.36 12.59
CA TRP A 225 10.33 -16.01 11.18
C TRP A 225 9.51 -17.08 10.48
N VAL A 226 8.42 -16.66 9.84
CA VAL A 226 7.59 -17.48 8.96
C VAL A 226 7.85 -17.02 7.54
N THR A 227 8.14 -17.96 6.64
CA THR A 227 8.37 -17.71 5.21
C THR A 227 7.16 -18.15 4.39
N GLY A 228 6.79 -17.36 3.40
CA GLY A 228 5.67 -17.68 2.53
C GLY A 228 5.93 -18.87 1.62
N GLN A 229 4.88 -19.65 1.38
CA GLN A 229 4.87 -20.78 0.47
C GLN A 229 4.69 -20.32 -0.97
N TYR A 230 5.32 -21.03 -1.90
CA TYR A 230 5.18 -20.77 -3.33
C TYR A 230 3.77 -21.07 -3.82
N ASN A 231 3.23 -20.24 -4.72
CA ASN A 231 1.92 -20.45 -5.31
C ASN A 231 1.93 -21.68 -6.26
N THR A 232 1.35 -22.79 -5.78
CA THR A 232 1.29 -24.04 -6.53
C THR A 232 0.27 -23.99 -7.68
N ARG A 233 -0.75 -23.14 -7.57
CA ARG A 233 -1.81 -23.00 -8.59
C ARG A 233 -1.33 -22.32 -9.86
N LEU A 234 -0.34 -21.41 -9.76
CA LEU A 234 0.29 -20.79 -10.92
C LEU A 234 1.29 -21.73 -11.61
N ALA A 235 2.07 -22.50 -10.84
CA ALA A 235 3.09 -23.41 -11.38
C ALA A 235 2.49 -24.51 -12.29
N THR A 236 1.37 -25.11 -11.87
CA THR A 236 0.71 -26.19 -12.63
C THR A 236 0.25 -25.72 -14.01
N ARG A 237 -0.19 -24.46 -14.13
CA ARG A 237 -0.68 -23.89 -15.40
C ARG A 237 0.44 -23.60 -16.40
N THR A 238 1.63 -23.23 -15.94
CA THR A 238 2.79 -23.07 -16.82
C THR A 238 3.15 -24.39 -17.49
N VAL A 239 3.18 -25.49 -16.73
CA VAL A 239 3.47 -26.84 -17.27
C VAL A 239 2.38 -27.30 -18.23
N GLU A 240 1.11 -27.07 -17.90
CA GLU A 240 -0.02 -27.48 -18.73
C GLU A 240 -0.10 -26.69 -20.05
N SER A 241 0.19 -25.38 -20.02
CA SER A 241 0.26 -24.55 -21.23
C SER A 241 1.42 -24.95 -22.15
N LEU A 242 2.57 -25.35 -21.59
CA LEU A 242 3.70 -25.90 -22.34
C LEU A 242 3.35 -27.25 -22.97
N ARG A 243 2.68 -28.14 -22.23
CA ARG A 243 2.18 -29.42 -22.77
C ARG A 243 1.17 -29.22 -23.90
N ARG A 244 0.20 -28.30 -23.76
CA ARG A 244 -0.77 -27.99 -24.82
C ARG A 244 -0.13 -27.39 -26.08
N ARG A 245 0.99 -26.66 -25.95
CA ARG A 245 1.77 -26.16 -27.10
C ARG A 245 2.58 -27.25 -27.80
N LEU A 246 3.06 -28.24 -27.06
CA LEU A 246 3.78 -29.39 -27.61
C LEU A 246 2.86 -30.38 -28.32
N VAL A 247 1.60 -30.52 -27.89
CA VAL A 247 0.59 -31.41 -28.51
C VAL A 247 -0.04 -30.81 -29.78
N ARG A 248 0.13 -29.51 -30.03
CA ARG A 248 -0.36 -28.80 -31.23
C ARG A 248 0.71 -28.62 -32.33
N ARG A 249 1.84 -29.29 -32.21
CA ARG A 249 2.87 -29.44 -33.26
C ARG A 249 2.93 -30.89 -33.67
#